data_AF-A0A7W1T260-F1
#
_entry.id   AF-A0A7W1T260-F1
#
_cell.length_a   1.000
_cell.length_b   1.000
_cell.length_c   1.000
_cell.angle_alpha   90.00
_cell.angle_beta   90.00
_cell.angle_gamma   90.00
#
_symmetry.space_group_name_H-M   'P 1'
#
loop_
_entity.id
_entity.type
_entity.pdbx_description
1 polymer ?
#
loop_
_entity_poly.entity_id
_entity_poly.type
_entity_poly.pdbx_seq_one_letter_code
_entity_poly.pdbx_strand_id
1 'polypeptide(L)' 'ICPFEASGAKTIKLLKHGTLKTYPGLPHGMPTTHAEQINADLLAFFKG' A
#
# COMPACT_ATOMS: atom_id res chain seq x y z
N ILE A 1 12.61 6.31 5.98
CA ILE A 1 12.19 4.94 5.57
C ILE A 1 11.18 4.44 6.59
N CYS A 2 10.04 3.87 6.17
CA CYS A 2 8.96 3.43 7.06
C CYS A 2 8.94 1.89 7.15
N PRO A 3 9.20 1.28 8.32
CA PRO A 3 9.19 -0.18 8.47
C PRO A 3 7.77 -0.75 8.36
N PHE A 4 7.57 -1.77 7.52
CA PHE A 4 6.24 -2.34 7.24
C PHE A 4 5.59 -2.99 8.48
N GLU A 5 6.35 -3.80 9.22
CA GLU A 5 5.84 -4.54 10.38
C GLU A 5 5.42 -3.64 11.54
N ALA A 6 6.05 -2.48 11.67
CA ALA A 6 5.71 -1.49 12.69
C ALA A 6 4.58 -0.54 12.27
N SER A 7 4.22 -0.51 10.98
CA SER A 7 3.26 0.44 10.41
C SER A 7 2.07 -0.28 9.76
N GLY A 8 2.09 -0.48 8.44
CA GLY A 8 0.96 -1.00 7.65
C GLY A 8 0.39 -2.31 8.18
N ALA A 9 1.25 -3.22 8.66
CA ALA A 9 0.82 -4.50 9.24
C ALA A 9 0.03 -4.34 10.56
N LYS A 10 0.29 -3.28 11.34
CA LYS A 10 -0.44 -2.98 12.58
C LYS A 10 -1.70 -2.18 12.30
N THR A 11 -1.62 -1.18 11.42
CA THR A 11 -2.75 -0.29 11.11
C THR A 11 -3.93 -1.06 10.53
N ILE A 12 -3.71 -2.05 9.65
CA ILE A 12 -4.81 -2.82 9.06
C ILE A 12 -5.67 -3.52 10.12
N LYS A 13 -5.07 -3.97 11.23
CA LYS A 13 -5.77 -4.67 12.31
C LYS A 13 -6.72 -3.74 13.09
N LEU A 14 -6.55 -2.43 12.96
CA LEU A 14 -7.38 -1.42 13.61
C LEU A 14 -8.55 -0.97 12.74
N LEU A 15 -8.52 -1.25 11.43
CA LEU A 15 -9.54 -0.80 10.48
C LEU A 15 -10.69 -1.83 10.41
N LYS A 16 -11.92 -1.39 10.73
CA LYS A 16 -13.13 -2.23 10.60
C LYS A 16 -13.42 -2.65 9.15
N HIS A 17 -13.08 -1.79 8.19
CA HIS A 17 -13.26 -1.99 6.75
C HIS A 17 -11.99 -1.60 5.98
N GLY A 18 -10.84 -2.10 6.42
CA GLY A 18 -9.57 -1.86 5.74
C GLY A 18 -9.25 -2.94 4.72
N THR A 19 -8.65 -2.54 3.60
CA THR A 19 -8.00 -3.45 2.65
C THR A 19 -6.49 -3.19 2.71
N LEU A 20 -5.69 -4.25 2.80
CA LEU A 20 -4.23 -4.16 2.77
C LEU A 20 -3.69 -4.85 1.52
N LYS A 21 -3.07 -4.07 0.64
CA LYS A 21 -2.27 -4.55 -0.48
C LYS A 21 -0.81 -4.19 -0.21
N THR A 22 0.08 -5.17 -0.37
CA THR A 22 1.52 -5.01 -0.11
C THR A 22 2.30 -5.29 -1.38
N TYR A 23 3.48 -4.66 -1.50
CA TYR A 23 4.37 -4.81 -2.65
C TYR A 23 5.75 -5.25 -2.15
N PRO A 24 6.00 -6.57 -2.00
CA PRO A 24 7.30 -7.08 -1.55
C PRO A 24 8.43 -6.61 -2.47
N GLY A 25 9.52 -6.12 -1.88
CA GLY A 25 10.71 -5.68 -2.62
C GLY A 25 10.65 -4.24 -3.14
N LEU A 26 9.50 -3.56 -3.07
CA LEU A 26 9.40 -2.16 -3.50
C LEU A 26 9.92 -1.20 -2.40
N PRO A 27 10.61 -0.11 -2.79
CA PRO A 27 11.15 0.85 -1.83
C PRO A 27 10.03 1.71 -1.22
N HIS A 28 10.33 2.41 -0.12
CA HIS A 28 9.38 3.35 0.49
C HIS A 28 8.91 4.45 -0.50
N GLY A 29 9.77 4.85 -1.44
CA GLY A 29 9.46 5.78 -2.54
C GLY A 29 8.74 5.16 -3.74
N MET A 30 8.12 3.98 -3.59
CA MET A 30 7.39 3.30 -4.67
C MET A 30 6.30 4.11 -5.38
N PRO A 31 5.63 5.12 -4.77
CA PRO A 31 4.70 5.96 -5.53
C PRO A 31 5.37 6.74 -6.66
N THR A 32 6.68 6.97 -6.57
CA THR A 32 7.46 7.66 -7.61
C THR A 32 8.18 6.66 -8.52
N THR A 33 8.85 5.64 -7.96
CA THR A 33 9.68 4.72 -8.76
C THR A 33 8.86 3.67 -9.53
N HIS A 34 7.66 3.35 -9.05
CA HIS A 34 6.75 2.37 -9.65
C HIS A 34 5.35 2.97 -9.85
N ALA A 35 5.30 4.26 -10.22
CA ALA A 35 4.08 5.06 -10.28
C ALA A 35 2.97 4.40 -11.12
N GLU A 36 3.31 3.78 -12.25
CA GLU A 36 2.33 3.15 -13.13
C GLU A 36 1.55 2.03 -12.42
N GLN A 37 2.27 1.07 -11.81
CA GLN A 37 1.67 -0.04 -11.08
C GLN A 37 0.82 0.46 -9.91
N ILE A 38 1.34 1.41 -9.15
CA ILE A 38 0.66 1.94 -7.96
C ILE A 38 -0.58 2.73 -8.33
N ASN A 39 -0.50 3.57 -9.37
CA ASN A 39 -1.63 4.36 -9.83
C ASN A 39 -2.73 3.47 -10.44
N ALA A 40 -2.36 2.41 -11.16
CA ALA A 40 -3.32 1.43 -11.68
C ALA A 40 -4.07 0.73 -10.54
N ASP A 41 -3.35 0.31 -9.50
CA ASP A 41 -3.93 -0.37 -8.35
C ASP A 41 -4.81 0.57 -7.49
N LEU A 42 -4.41 1.83 -7.32
CA LEU A 42 -5.23 2.85 -6.66
C LEU A 42 -6.50 3.15 -7.47
N LEU A 43 -6.39 3.26 -8.80
CA LEU A 43 -7.54 3.51 -9.66
C LEU A 43 -8.52 2.33 -9.64
N ALA A 44 -8.02 1.10 -9.60
CA ALA A 44 -8.85 -0.09 -9.42
C ALA A 44 -9.57 -0.06 -8.06
N PHE A 45 -8.86 0.30 -6.98
CA PHE A 45 -9.45 0.42 -5.65
C PHE A 45 -10.57 1.47 -5.59
N PHE A 46 -10.41 2.62 -6.25
CA PHE A 46 -11.44 3.67 -6.28
C PHE A 46 -12.67 3.31 -7.11
N LYS A 47 -12.54 2.38 -8.07
CA LYS A 47 -13.65 1.98 -8.94
C LYS A 47 -14.59 0.95 -8.31
N GLY A 48 -14.18 0.29 -7.21
CA GLY A 48 -14.98 -0.68 -6.46
C GLY A 48 -14.83 -2.10 -6.99
#